data_AF-A0A348G1H3-F1
#
_entry.id   AF-A0A348G1H3-F1
#
_cell.length_a   1.000
_cell.length_b   1.000
_cell.length_c   1.000
_cell.angle_alpha   90.00
_cell.angle_beta   90.00
_cell.angle_gamma   90.00
#
_symmetry.space_group_name_H-M   'P 1'
#
loop_
_entity.id
_entity.type
_entity.pdbx_description
1 polymer ?
#
loop_
_entity_poly.entity_id
_entity_poly.type
_entity_poly.pdbx_seq_one_letter_code
_entity_poly.pdbx_strand_id
1 'polypeptide(L)' 'MAFDPVAQAVLLEGFSYAEIERVCLSAIKTAVLERRRQVREADFRLAVRDEIRRRSGSARLSPML' A
#
# COMPACT_ATOMS: atom_id res chain seq x y z
N MET A 1 18.90 -1.31 6.60
CA MET A 1 18.88 -1.20 5.12
C MET A 1 17.86 -0.16 4.73
N ALA A 2 18.14 0.65 3.71
CA ALA A 2 17.18 1.60 3.16
C ALA A 2 16.03 0.83 2.48
N PHE A 3 14.84 1.42 2.46
CA PHE A 3 13.72 0.87 1.69
C PHE A 3 14.01 0.96 0.19
N ASP A 4 13.83 -0.15 -0.51
CA ASP A 4 13.95 -0.23 -1.96
C ASP A 4 12.55 -0.44 -2.58
N PRO A 5 11.98 0.56 -3.28
CA PRO A 5 10.68 0.43 -3.92
C PRO A 5 10.67 -0.58 -5.07
N VAL A 6 11.80 -0.79 -5.76
CA VAL A 6 11.88 -1.71 -6.90
C VAL A 6 11.76 -3.16 -6.42
N ALA A 7 12.41 -3.51 -5.31
CA ALA A 7 12.28 -4.82 -4.69
C ALA A 7 10.84 -5.16 -4.22
N GLN A 8 9.97 -4.17 -4.06
CA GLN A 8 8.58 -4.37 -3.62
C GLN A 8 7.58 -4.34 -4.78
N ALA A 9 8.00 -4.04 -6.00
CA ALA A 9 7.11 -3.83 -7.15
C ALA A 9 6.20 -5.04 -7.44
N VAL A 10 6.72 -6.26 -7.22
CA VAL A 10 5.96 -7.52 -7.39
C VAL A 10 4.69 -7.57 -6.53
N LEU A 11 4.68 -6.91 -5.36
CA LEU A 11 3.51 -6.88 -4.46
C LEU A 11 2.35 -6.02 -5.00
N LEU A 12 2.62 -5.22 -6.04
CA LEU A 12 1.66 -4.32 -6.66
C LEU A 12 1.15 -4.82 -8.01
N GLU A 13 1.49 -6.03 -8.42
CA GLU A 13 0.97 -6.61 -9.66
C GLU A 13 -0.57 -6.68 -9.63
N GLY A 14 -1.20 -6.22 -10.72
CA GLY A 14 -2.66 -6.10 -10.79
C GLY A 14 -3.24 -4.93 -10.00
N PHE A 15 -2.41 -4.01 -9.49
CA PHE A 15 -2.88 -2.76 -8.92
C PHE A 15 -3.07 -1.70 -10.00
N SER A 16 -4.20 -0.98 -9.94
CA SER A 16 -4.40 0.26 -10.69
C SER A 16 -3.54 1.38 -10.12
N TYR A 17 -3.34 2.43 -10.91
CA TYR A 17 -2.54 3.60 -10.50
C TYR A 17 -3.04 4.23 -9.20
N ALA A 18 -4.37 4.38 -9.05
CA ALA A 18 -4.96 4.95 -7.84
C ALA A 18 -4.74 4.07 -6.58
N GLU A 19 -4.66 2.75 -6.76
CA GLU A 19 -4.39 1.82 -5.66
C GLU A 19 -2.91 1.84 -5.28
N ILE A 20 -2.01 1.94 -6.26
CA ILE A 20 -0.57 2.14 -6.02
C ILE A 20 -0.33 3.46 -5.27
N GLU A 21 -0.95 4.55 -5.72
CA GLU A 21 -0.84 5.86 -5.06
C GLU A 21 -1.29 5.78 -3.60
N ARG A 22 -2.43 5.12 -3.32
CA ARG A 22 -2.91 4.93 -1.95
C ARG A 22 -1.94 4.14 -1.08
N VAL A 23 -1.35 3.05 -1.59
CA VAL A 23 -0.33 2.29 -0.87
C VAL A 23 0.87 3.18 -0.53
N CYS A 24 1.42 3.89 -1.53
CA CYS A 24 2.57 4.77 -1.35
C CYS A 24 2.30 5.87 -0.31
N LEU A 25 1.17 6.58 -0.44
CA LEU A 25 0.79 7.63 0.49
C LEU A 25 0.55 7.08 1.91
N SER A 26 -0.01 5.88 2.05
CA SER A 26 -0.25 5.28 3.36
C SER A 26 1.06 4.90 4.06
N ALA A 27 2.01 4.29 3.34
CA ALA A 27 3.33 3.97 3.87
C ALA A 27 4.11 5.24 4.29
N ILE A 28 4.04 6.31 3.48
CA ILE A 28 4.63 7.61 3.81
C ILE A 28 4.00 8.21 5.07
N LYS A 29 2.66 8.18 5.16
CA LYS A 29 1.93 8.68 6.35
C LYS A 29 2.36 7.94 7.61
N THR A 30 2.48 6.62 7.56
CA THR A 30 2.98 5.83 8.71
C THR A 30 4.39 6.27 9.11
N ALA A 31 5.32 6.45 8.16
CA ALA A 31 6.67 6.92 8.48
C ALA A 31 6.66 8.31 9.14
N VAL A 32 5.82 9.24 8.65
CA VAL A 32 5.68 10.59 9.22
C VAL A 32 5.09 10.55 10.63
N LEU A 33 4.02 9.78 10.85
CA LEU A 33 3.38 9.62 12.17
C LEU A 33 4.36 9.04 13.20
N GLU A 34 5.18 8.09 12.77
CA GLU A 34 6.25 7.49 13.58
C GLU A 34 7.51 8.36 13.66
N ARG A 35 7.47 9.61 13.18
CA ARG A 35 8.57 10.60 13.22
C ARG A 35 9.87 10.10 12.56
N ARG A 36 9.74 9.32 11.49
CA ARG A 36 10.87 8.80 10.70
C ARG A 36 11.00 9.55 9.37
N ARG A 37 12.24 9.76 8.95
CA ARG A 37 12.58 10.36 7.64
C ARG A 37 12.56 9.37 6.48
N GLN A 38 12.45 8.07 6.78
CA GLN A 38 12.47 7.01 5.78
C GLN A 38 11.33 6.03 6.04
N VAL A 39 10.68 5.63 4.95
CA VAL A 39 9.76 4.47 4.91
C VAL A 39 10.58 3.22 5.19
N ARG A 40 10.02 2.30 5.98
CA ARG A 40 10.55 0.95 6.18
C ARG A 40 9.73 -0.03 5.35
N GLU A 41 10.33 -1.15 5.01
CA GLU A 41 9.65 -2.24 4.31
C GLU A 41 8.37 -2.71 5.05
N ALA A 42 8.40 -2.69 6.39
CA ALA A 42 7.23 -3.02 7.21
C ALA A 42 6.05 -2.05 7.01
N ASP A 43 6.31 -0.75 6.83
CA ASP A 43 5.26 0.24 6.59
C ASP A 43 4.59 -0.01 5.24
N PHE A 44 5.42 -0.30 4.22
CA PHE A 44 4.95 -0.57 2.87
C PHE A 44 4.13 -1.86 2.80
N ARG A 45 4.64 -2.95 3.39
CA ARG A 45 3.90 -4.22 3.45
C ARG A 45 2.57 -4.10 4.19
N LEU A 46 2.53 -3.31 5.27
CA LEU A 46 1.29 -3.01 5.98
C LEU A 46 0.31 -2.26 5.07
N ALA A 47 0.76 -1.24 4.37
CA ALA A 47 -0.07 -0.47 3.43
C ALA A 47 -0.62 -1.34 2.28
N VAL A 48 0.21 -2.23 1.71
CA VAL A 48 -0.24 -3.20 0.69
C VAL A 48 -1.34 -4.09 1.25
N ARG A 49 -1.16 -4.66 2.44
CA ARG A 49 -2.16 -5.53 3.10
C ARG A 49 -3.48 -4.80 3.33
N ASP A 50 -3.43 -3.53 3.71
CA ASP A 50 -4.61 -2.73 3.95
C ASP A 50 -5.35 -2.37 2.65
N GLU A 51 -4.63 -2.11 1.56
CA GLU A 51 -5.26 -1.91 0.23
C GLU A 51 -5.87 -3.21 -0.31
N ILE A 52 -5.23 -4.36 -0.11
CA ILE A 52 -5.83 -5.68 -0.43
C ILE A 52 -7.16 -5.85 0.31
N ARG A 53 -7.19 -5.54 1.62
CA ARG A 53 -8.43 -5.59 2.41
C ARG A 53 -9.49 -4.64 1.86
N ARG A 54 -9.09 -3.43 1.45
CA ARG A 54 -9.98 -2.43 0.85
C ARG A 54 -10.59 -2.93 -0.46
N ARG A 55 -9.80 -3.54 -1.34
CA ARG A 55 -10.28 -4.16 -2.59
C ARG A 55 -11.34 -5.20 -2.33
N SER A 56 -11.07 -6.13 -1.41
CA SER A 56 -12.01 -7.18 -1.04
C SER A 56 -13.30 -6.61 -0.46
N GLY A 57 -13.21 -5.50 0.30
CA GLY A 57 -14.37 -4.77 0.80
C GLY A 57 -15.18 -4.11 -0.32
N SER A 58 -14.52 -3.39 -1.24
CA SER A 58 -15.18 -2.75 -2.39
C SER A 58 -15.83 -3.77 -3.33
N ALA A 59 -15.16 -4.89 -3.62
CA ALA A 59 -15.72 -5.96 -4.43
C ALA A 59 -17.00 -6.57 -3.82
N ARG A 60 -17.10 -6.63 -2.48
CA ARG A 60 -18.31 -7.09 -1.78
C ARG A 60 -19.45 -6.07 -1.79
N LEU A 61 -19.14 -4.79 -1.93
CA LEU A 61 -20.11 -3.69 -1.92
C LEU A 61 -20.56 -3.28 -3.34
N SER A 62 -19.83 -3.69 -4.38
CA SER A 62 -20.30 -3.62 -5.76
C SER A 62 -21.43 -4.64 -5.95
N PRO A 63 -22.66 -4.21 -6.29
CA PRO A 63 -23.72 -5.13 -6.65
C PRO A 63 -23.26 -5.94 -7.87
N MET A 64 -23.49 -7.25 -7.87
CA MET A 64 -23.45 -8.03 -9.10
C MET A 64 -24.51 -7.44 -10.04
N LEU A 65 -24.07 -6.65 -11.02
CA LEU A 65 -24.88 -6.24 -12.17
C LEU A 65 -24.78 -7.33 -13.24
#